data_AF-A0A2V9LJL8-F1
#
_entry.id   AF-A0A2V9LJL8-F1
#
_cell.length_a   1.000
_cell.length_b   1.000
_cell.length_c   1.000
_cell.angle_alpha   90.00
_cell.angle_beta   90.00
_cell.angle_gamma   90.00
#
_symmetry.space_group_name_H-M   'P 1'
#
loop_
_entity.id
_entity.type
_entity.pdbx_description
1 polymer ?
#
loop_
_entity_poly.entity_id
_entity_poly.type
_entity_poly.pdbx_seq_one_letter_code
_entity_poly.pdbx_strand_id
1 'polypeptide(L)'
;MRSDYTSKFGPLVEEGITNLLKSIQVKPDYDDAMAYLNLLYRRKADMVESADERAALLKQADDLVDKVKEIKQKRAEQPQQPS
;
A
#
# COMPACT_ATOMS: atom_id res chain seq x y z
N MET A 1 -18.26 10.44 -13.52
CA MET A 1 -17.29 9.78 -14.43
C MET A 1 -15.97 9.55 -13.69
N ARG A 2 -14.99 8.81 -14.25
CA ARG A 2 -13.67 8.59 -13.60
C ARG A 2 -13.02 9.92 -13.21
N SER A 3 -13.08 10.92 -14.09
CA SER A 3 -12.60 12.29 -13.84
C SER A 3 -13.18 12.92 -12.57
N ASP A 4 -14.50 12.88 -12.37
CA ASP A 4 -15.15 13.45 -11.17
C ASP A 4 -14.71 12.71 -9.90
N TYR A 5 -14.54 11.39 -10.00
CA TYR A 5 -14.09 10.55 -8.90
C TYR A 5 -12.64 10.90 -8.51
N THR A 6 -11.74 10.96 -9.50
CA THR A 6 -10.33 11.35 -9.29
C THR A 6 -10.22 12.79 -8.78
N SER A 7 -11.04 13.73 -9.26
CA SER A 7 -11.04 15.11 -8.77
C SER A 7 -11.46 15.21 -7.30
N LYS A 8 -12.48 14.44 -6.88
CA LYS A 8 -12.97 14.48 -5.49
C LYS A 8 -12.08 13.74 -4.50
N PHE A 9 -11.51 12.61 -4.90
CA PHE A 9 -10.83 11.70 -3.98
C PHE A 9 -9.33 11.54 -4.23
N GLY A 10 -8.82 12.00 -5.36
CA GLY A 10 -7.40 11.94 -5.72
C GLY A 10 -6.50 12.52 -4.63
N PRO A 11 -6.73 13.77 -4.15
CA PRO A 11 -5.92 14.36 -3.09
C PRO A 11 -5.85 13.50 -1.81
N LEU A 12 -6.99 12.92 -1.41
CA LEU A 12 -7.06 12.05 -0.23
C LEU A 12 -6.29 10.73 -0.43
N VAL A 13 -6.33 10.17 -1.63
CA VAL A 13 -5.55 8.96 -1.98
C VAL A 13 -4.05 9.26 -1.96
N GLU A 14 -3.61 10.37 -2.55
CA GLU A 14 -2.21 10.79 -2.54
C GLU A 14 -1.68 11.05 -1.12
N GLU A 15 -2.48 11.73 -0.30
CA GLU A 15 -2.14 11.99 1.11
C GLU A 15 -2.02 10.67 1.89
N GLY A 16 -2.98 9.76 1.71
CA GLY A 16 -2.94 8.44 2.36
C GLY A 16 -1.70 7.63 1.95
N ILE A 17 -1.34 7.63 0.66
CA ILE A 17 -0.12 6.98 0.15
C ILE A 17 1.11 7.60 0.82
N THR A 18 1.21 8.92 0.85
CA THR A 18 2.34 9.65 1.45
C THR A 18 2.51 9.33 2.93
N ASN A 19 1.41 9.34 3.69
CA ASN A 19 1.42 9.07 5.12
C ASN A 19 1.83 7.62 5.42
N LEU A 20 1.31 6.65 4.66
CA LEU A 20 1.65 5.24 4.86
C LEU A 20 3.10 4.94 4.46
N LEU A 21 3.62 5.55 3.39
CA LEU A 21 5.04 5.46 3.04
C LEU A 21 5.91 5.98 4.19
N LYS A 22 5.54 7.10 4.81
CA LYS A 22 6.24 7.63 5.99
C LYS A 22 6.15 6.67 7.18
N SER A 23 4.99 6.06 7.43
CA SER A 23 4.83 5.06 8.50
C SER A 23 5.75 3.86 8.28
N ILE A 24 5.91 3.39 7.04
CA ILE A 24 6.80 2.27 6.70
C ILE A 24 8.27 2.67 6.83
N GLN A 25 8.63 3.91 6.51
CA GLN A 25 10.00 4.41 6.74
C GLN A 25 10.35 4.42 8.23
N VAL A 26 9.41 4.79 9.10
CA VAL A 26 9.60 4.80 10.56
C VAL A 26 9.60 3.38 11.12
N LYS A 27 8.74 2.49 10.62
CA LYS A 27 8.61 1.10 11.05
C LYS A 27 8.62 0.16 9.83
N PRO A 28 9.79 -0.38 9.43
CA PRO A 28 9.92 -1.20 8.22
C PRO A 28 9.14 -2.52 8.23
N ASP A 29 8.73 -3.02 9.39
CA ASP A 29 7.93 -4.24 9.57
C ASP A 29 6.45 -3.93 9.87
N TYR A 30 5.98 -2.71 9.57
CA TYR A 30 4.60 -2.30 9.79
C TYR A 30 3.67 -2.88 8.73
N ASP A 31 3.33 -4.16 8.89
CA ASP A 31 2.52 -4.94 7.96
C ASP A 31 1.13 -4.35 7.71
N ASP A 32 0.50 -3.75 8.72
CA ASP A 32 -0.79 -3.08 8.53
C ASP A 32 -0.67 -1.86 7.61
N ALA A 33 0.38 -1.04 7.76
CA ALA A 33 0.59 0.12 6.89
C ALA A 33 0.84 -0.31 5.44
N MET A 34 1.58 -1.40 5.24
CA MET A 34 1.79 -1.99 3.90
C MET A 34 0.48 -2.53 3.30
N ALA A 35 -0.36 -3.19 4.11
CA ALA A 35 -1.66 -3.70 3.67
C ALA A 35 -2.57 -2.57 3.19
N TYR A 36 -2.66 -1.46 3.95
CA TYR A 36 -3.43 -0.28 3.53
C TYR A 36 -2.82 0.43 2.32
N LEU A 37 -1.49 0.48 2.22
CA LEU A 37 -0.82 1.09 1.08
C LEU A 37 -1.12 0.33 -0.23
N ASN A 38 -1.15 -1.00 -0.17
CA ASN A 38 -1.60 -1.84 -1.29
C ASN A 38 -3.01 -1.48 -1.75
N LEU A 39 -3.96 -1.26 -0.82
CA LEU A 39 -5.32 -0.86 -1.18
C LEU A 39 -5.37 0.51 -1.86
N LEU A 40 -4.57 1.47 -1.39
CA LEU A 40 -4.50 2.80 -2.01
C LEU A 40 -3.83 2.77 -3.38
N TYR A 41 -2.80 1.96 -3.60
CA TYR A 41 -2.21 1.80 -4.92
C TYR A 41 -3.20 1.19 -5.92
N ARG A 42 -3.98 0.18 -5.52
CA ARG A 42 -5.08 -0.34 -6.36
C ARG A 42 -6.12 0.72 -6.66
N ARG A 43 -6.48 1.54 -5.67
CA ARG A 43 -7.41 2.65 -5.89
C ARG A 43 -6.86 3.69 -6.86
N LYS A 44 -5.59 4.07 -6.73
CA LYS A 44 -4.92 4.99 -7.64
C LYS A 44 -4.84 4.41 -9.06
N ALA A 45 -4.64 3.09 -9.18
CA ALA A 45 -4.63 2.39 -10.47
C ALA A 45 -5.99 2.50 -11.22
N ASP A 46 -7.11 2.62 -10.50
CA ASP A 46 -8.43 2.83 -11.11
C ASP A 46 -8.68 4.30 -11.52
N MET A 47 -7.88 5.23 -10.99
CA MET A 47 -7.97 6.68 -11.23
C MET A 47 -7.16 7.16 -12.44
N VAL A 48 -6.11 6.43 -12.82
CA VAL A 48 -5.20 6.81 -13.91
C VAL A 48 -5.72 6.36 -15.28
N GLU A 49 -5.40 7.12 -16.31
CA GLU A 49 -5.75 6.79 -17.71
C GLU A 49 -4.66 5.98 -18.40
N SER A 50 -3.40 6.18 -18.01
CA SER A 50 -2.24 5.48 -18.57
C SER A 50 -2.25 4.01 -18.18
N ALA A 51 -2.21 3.12 -19.17
CA ALA A 51 -2.11 1.68 -18.95
C ALA A 51 -0.81 1.29 -18.25
N ASP A 52 0.30 1.97 -18.59
CA ASP A 52 1.61 1.72 -17.99
C ASP A 52 1.64 2.17 -16.52
N GLU A 53 1.08 3.34 -16.21
CA GLU A 53 0.97 3.83 -14.84
C GLU A 53 0.08 2.91 -14.00
N ARG A 54 -1.05 2.46 -14.58
CA ARG A 54 -1.93 1.49 -13.95
C ARG A 54 -1.19 0.18 -13.63
N ALA A 55 -0.43 -0.35 -14.58
CA ALA A 55 0.34 -1.57 -14.39
C ALA A 55 1.42 -1.42 -13.31
N ALA A 56 2.12 -0.28 -13.28
CA ALA A 56 3.11 0.00 -12.25
C ALA A 56 2.51 0.05 -10.84
N LEU A 57 1.37 0.73 -10.67
CA LEU A 57 0.66 0.82 -9.39
C LEU A 57 0.17 -0.54 -8.91
N LEU A 58 -0.37 -1.37 -9.81
CA LEU A 58 -0.78 -2.73 -9.48
C LEU A 58 0.40 -3.60 -9.06
N LYS A 59 1.54 -3.47 -9.76
CA LYS A 59 2.76 -4.17 -9.35
C LYS A 59 3.22 -3.75 -7.96
N GLN A 60 3.23 -2.44 -7.65
CA GLN A 60 3.59 -1.96 -6.31
C GLN A 60 2.65 -2.51 -5.22
N ALA A 61 1.36 -2.61 -5.53
CA ALA A 61 0.37 -3.25 -4.65
C ALA A 61 0.66 -4.74 -4.42
N ASP A 62 0.99 -5.50 -5.47
CA ASP A 62 1.32 -6.93 -5.37
C ASP A 62 2.62 -7.16 -4.58
N ASP A 63 3.66 -6.36 -4.85
CA ASP A 63 4.94 -6.43 -4.12
C ASP A 63 4.75 -6.23 -2.60
N LEU A 64 3.81 -5.36 -2.19
CA LEU A 64 3.47 -5.15 -0.78
C LEU A 64 2.79 -6.36 -0.15
N VAL A 65 1.92 -7.06 -0.89
CA VAL A 65 1.26 -8.26 -0.39
C VAL A 65 2.29 -9.34 -0.05
N ASP A 66 3.29 -9.52 -0.91
CA ASP A 66 4.35 -10.50 -0.67
C ASP A 66 5.23 -10.09 0.52
N LYS A 67 5.57 -8.80 0.63
CA LYS A 67 6.30 -8.27 1.79
C LYS A 67 5.55 -8.48 3.12
N VAL A 68 4.23 -8.28 3.12
CA VAL A 68 3.38 -8.53 4.30
C VAL A 68 3.39 -10.01 4.68
N LYS A 69 3.31 -10.92 3.71
CA LYS A 69 3.41 -12.37 3.97
C LYS A 69 4.76 -12.71 4.62
N GLU A 70 5.86 -12.20 4.09
CA GLU A 70 7.20 -12.43 4.65
C GLU A 70 7.32 -11.90 6.09
N ILE A 71 6.81 -10.70 6.38
CA ILE A 71 6.81 -10.14 7.74
C ILE A 71 6.03 -11.03 8.70
N LYS A 72 4.83 -11.49 8.30
CA LYS A 72 3.99 -12.35 9.13
C LYS A 72 4.63 -13.73 9.37
N GLN A 73 5.29 -14.29 8.36
CA GLN A 73 6.06 -15.54 8.49
C GLN A 73 7.21 -15.36 9.49
N LYS A 74 8.06 -14.34 9.31
CA LYS A 74 9.17 -14.04 10.22
C LYS A 74 8.70 -13.82 11.67
N ARG A 75 7.55 -13.15 11.85
CA ARG A 75 6.97 -12.91 13.18
C ARG A 75 6.43 -14.20 13.82
N ALA A 76 5.92 -15.14 13.02
CA ALA A 76 5.46 -16.45 13.52
C ALA A 76 6.62 -17.38 13.89
N GLU A 77 7.76 -17.25 13.21
CA GLU A 77 8.99 -18.01 13.48
C GLU A 77 9.79 -17.48 14.68
N GLN A 78 9.60 -16.21 15.04
CA GLN A 78 10.16 -15.65 16.27
C GLN A 78 9.38 -16.17 17.48
N PRO A 79 10.04 -16.79 18.48
CA PRO A 79 9.38 -17.14 19.72
C PRO A 79 8.80 -15.85 20.31
N GLN A 80 7.47 -15.78 20.48
CA GLN A 80 6.84 -14.72 21.25
C GLN A 80 7.49 -14.74 22.63
N GLN A 81 8.38 -13.77 22.90
CA GLN A 81 8.89 -13.60 24.24
C GLN A 81 7.69 -13.19 25.10
N PRO A 82 7.28 -14.01 26.09
CA PRO A 82 6.26 -13.57 27.02
C PRO A 82 6.77 -12.30 27.71
N SER A 83 5.96 -11.24 27.66
CA SER A 83 6.18 -10.02 28.45
C SER A 83 6.04 -10.30 29.94
#